data_AF-A0A8T6PCT5-F1
#
_entry.id   AF-A0A8T6PCT5-F1
#
_cell.length_a   1.000
_cell.length_b   1.000
_cell.length_c   1.000
_cell.angle_alpha   90.00
_cell.angle_beta   90.00
_cell.angle_gamma   90.00
#
_symmetry.space_group_name_H-M   'P 1'
#
loop_
_entity.id
_entity.type
_entity.pdbx_description
1 polymer ?
#
loop_
_entity_poly.entity_id
_entity_poly.type
_entity_poly.pdbx_seq_one_letter_code
_entity_poly.pdbx_strand_id
1 'polypeptide(L)' 'MSKPRIDHGKIIFRHWDSNKGLSETWQEFHTLEELFEHCLETRDPLLVDRVQIQGTDSEGVPRRLTLVFQSITVSESDAE' A
#
# COMPACT_ATOMS: atom_id res chain seq x y z
N MET A 1 0.19 26.32 14.34
CA MET A 1 0.31 25.29 13.30
C MET A 1 -0.46 24.08 13.75
N SER A 2 -1.32 23.50 12.90
CA SER A 2 -2.06 22.28 13.25
C SER A 2 -1.13 21.06 13.16
N LYS A 3 -1.49 19.97 13.85
CA LYS A 3 -0.85 18.69 13.57
C LYS A 3 -1.30 18.18 12.20
N PRO A 4 -0.43 17.49 11.44
CA PRO A 4 -0.86 16.69 10.30
C PRO A 4 -1.96 15.70 10.73
N ARG A 5 -2.91 15.45 9.85
CA ARG A 5 -4.03 14.55 10.10
C ARG A 5 -4.14 13.55 8.96
N ILE A 6 -4.39 12.28 9.28
CA ILE A 6 -4.74 11.26 8.31
C ILE A 6 -6.26 11.22 8.22
N ASP A 7 -6.78 11.24 7.00
CA ASP A 7 -8.21 11.16 6.72
C ASP A 7 -8.59 9.75 6.25
N HIS A 8 -7.80 9.17 5.34
CA HIS A 8 -8.11 7.89 4.69
C HIS A 8 -6.84 7.10 4.34
N GLY A 9 -6.90 5.77 4.51
CA GLY A 9 -5.89 4.83 4.06
C GLY A 9 -6.49 3.79 3.11
N LYS A 10 -5.80 3.48 2.00
CA LYS A 10 -6.16 2.35 1.14
C LYS A 10 -4.95 1.58 0.62
N ILE A 11 -5.13 0.28 0.46
CA ILE A 11 -4.19 -0.65 -0.13
C ILE A 11 -4.67 -0.94 -1.54
N ILE A 12 -3.78 -0.84 -2.52
CA ILE A 12 -4.05 -1.26 -3.88
C ILE A 12 -3.33 -2.58 -4.10
N PHE A 13 -4.09 -3.56 -4.59
CA PHE A 13 -3.59 -4.87 -4.94
C PHE A 13 -3.61 -5.07 -6.44
N ARG A 14 -2.66 -5.86 -6.91
CA ARG A 14 -2.63 -6.42 -8.25
C ARG A 14 -3.01 -7.88 -8.20
N HIS A 15 -3.88 -8.26 -9.12
CA HIS A 15 -4.27 -9.63 -9.35
C HIS A 15 -3.98 -9.97 -10.79
N TRP A 16 -3.25 -11.07 -11.02
CA TRP A 16 -3.03 -11.61 -12.35
C TRP A 16 -3.95 -12.80 -12.59
N ASP A 17 -4.88 -12.65 -13.53
CA ASP A 17 -5.76 -13.70 -13.99
C ASP A 17 -5.36 -14.09 -15.42
N SER A 18 -5.15 -15.38 -15.69
CA SER A 18 -4.68 -15.85 -17.00
C SER A 18 -5.67 -15.60 -18.15
N ASN A 19 -6.96 -15.42 -17.84
CA ASN A 19 -8.01 -15.14 -18.83
C ASN A 19 -8.37 -13.65 -18.92
N LYS A 20 -8.17 -12.88 -17.83
CA LYS A 20 -8.55 -11.45 -17.75
C LYS A 20 -7.36 -10.49 -17.75
N GLY A 21 -6.13 -11.00 -17.65
CA GLY A 21 -4.91 -10.21 -17.53
C GLY A 21 -4.73 -9.60 -16.14
N LEU A 22 -3.97 -8.51 -16.07
CA LEU A 22 -3.71 -7.77 -14.85
C LEU A 22 -4.91 -6.89 -14.47
N SER A 23 -5.45 -7.08 -13.27
CA SER A 23 -6.51 -6.23 -12.70
C SER A 23 -6.07 -5.61 -11.38
N GLU A 24 -6.54 -4.40 -11.10
CA GLU A 24 -6.37 -3.75 -9.79
C GLU A 24 -7.64 -3.88 -8.94
N THR A 25 -7.46 -4.15 -7.65
CA THR A 25 -8.51 -4.02 -6.64
C THR A 25 -7.98 -3.23 -5.44
N TRP A 26 -8.85 -2.81 -4.54
CA TRP A 26 -8.45 -2.02 -3.38
C TRP A 26 -9.27 -2.34 -2.14
N GLN A 27 -8.65 -2.10 -0.98
CA GLN A 27 -9.30 -2.14 0.33
C GLN A 27 -8.88 -0.94 1.17
N GLU A 28 -9.80 -0.46 2.01
CA GLU A 28 -9.50 0.59 2.99
C GLU A 28 -8.89 0.00 4.26
N PHE A 29 -8.11 0.80 4.97
CA PHE A 29 -7.63 0.50 6.32
C PHE A 29 -7.73 1.77 7.17
N HIS A 30 -7.97 1.58 8.46
CA HIS A 30 -8.16 2.63 9.45
C HIS A 30 -7.07 2.61 10.53
N THR A 31 -6.37 1.48 10.67
CA THR A 31 -5.30 1.27 11.64
C THR A 31 -4.07 0.66 10.97
N LEU A 32 -2.90 0.75 11.62
CA LEU A 32 -1.69 0.11 11.11
C LEU A 32 -1.78 -1.41 11.23
N GLU A 33 -2.53 -1.91 12.21
CA GLU A 33 -2.85 -3.31 12.41
C GLU A 33 -3.68 -3.86 11.23
N GLU A 34 -4.74 -3.16 10.82
CA GLU A 34 -5.52 -3.52 9.62
C GLU A 34 -4.65 -3.53 8.37
N LEU A 35 -3.81 -2.50 8.19
CA LEU A 35 -2.86 -2.45 7.08
C LEU A 35 -1.95 -3.69 7.07
N PHE A 36 -1.41 -4.05 8.23
CA PHE A 36 -0.50 -5.17 8.37
C PHE A 36 -1.19 -6.52 8.11
N GLU A 37 -2.39 -6.72 8.66
CA GLU A 37 -3.21 -7.91 8.43
C GLU A 37 -3.52 -8.08 6.93
N HIS A 38 -3.97 -7.03 6.25
CA HIS A 38 -4.24 -7.06 4.82
C HIS A 38 -2.99 -7.33 3.96
N CYS A 39 -1.82 -6.87 4.38
CA CYS A 39 -0.57 -7.11 3.65
C CYS A 39 0.01 -8.52 3.87
N LEU A 40 -0.39 -9.21 4.94
CA LEU A 40 0.11 -10.55 5.30
C LEU A 40 -0.92 -11.67 5.12
N GLU A 41 -2.15 -11.35 4.73
CA GLU A 41 -3.19 -12.34 4.49
C GLU A 41 -2.71 -13.34 3.42
N THR A 42 -2.73 -14.63 3.78
CA THR A 42 -2.13 -15.70 2.96
C THR A 42 -3.16 -16.43 2.08
N ARG A 43 -4.44 -16.14 2.28
CA ARG A 43 -5.55 -16.87 1.64
C ARG A 43 -5.88 -16.41 0.22
N ASP A 44 -5.54 -15.17 -0.14
CA ASP A 44 -5.85 -14.59 -1.45
C ASP A 44 -4.56 -14.02 -2.07
N PRO A 45 -4.10 -14.45 -3.27
CA PRO A 45 -2.83 -14.07 -3.87
C PRO A 45 -2.83 -12.63 -4.43
N LEU A 46 -3.60 -11.74 -3.83
CA LEU A 46 -3.59 -10.32 -4.13
C LEU A 46 -2.23 -9.74 -3.73
N LEU A 47 -1.41 -9.43 -4.72
CA LEU A 47 -0.09 -8.84 -4.50
C LEU A 47 -0.27 -7.37 -4.15
N VAL A 48 0.21 -6.95 -2.98
CA VAL A 48 0.25 -5.54 -2.62
C VAL A 48 1.12 -4.79 -3.64
N ASP A 49 0.54 -3.81 -4.31
CA ASP A 49 1.27 -2.94 -5.24
C ASP A 49 1.71 -1.65 -4.53
N ARG A 50 0.76 -0.99 -3.87
CA ARG A 50 0.99 0.30 -3.22
C ARG A 50 -0.01 0.57 -2.10
N VAL A 51 0.43 1.33 -1.11
CA VAL A 51 -0.40 1.90 -0.04
C VAL A 51 -0.53 3.39 -0.27
N GLN A 52 -1.75 3.92 -0.21
CA GLN A 52 -2.04 5.35 -0.33
C GLN A 52 -2.66 5.87 0.96
N ILE A 53 -2.05 6.92 1.53
CA ILE A 53 -2.55 7.61 2.71
C ILE A 53 -2.86 9.05 2.31
N GLN A 54 -4.06 9.51 2.63
CA GLN A 54 -4.52 10.87 2.37
C GLN A 54 -4.74 11.60 3.69
N GLY A 55 -4.43 12.89 3.69
CA GLY A 55 -4.50 13.69 4.88
C GLY A 55 -4.25 15.16 4.62
N THR A 56 -3.96 15.90 5.67
CA THR A 56 -3.55 17.31 5.62
C THR A 56 -2.22 17.53 6.33
N ASP A 57 -1.42 18.49 5.85
CA ASP A 57 -0.20 18.92 6.54
C ASP A 57 -0.48 19.95 7.65
N SER A 58 0.58 20.52 8.23
CA SER A 58 0.47 21.51 9.31
C SER A 58 -0.12 22.86 8.90
N GLU A 59 -0.27 23.09 7.60
CA GLU A 59 -0.91 24.28 7.01
C GLU A 59 -2.36 23.98 6.59
N GLY A 60 -2.84 22.75 6.82
CA GLY A 60 -4.16 22.30 6.39
C GLY A 60 -4.24 21.97 4.89
N VAL A 61 -3.10 21.91 4.19
CA VAL A 61 -3.07 21.61 2.76
C VAL A 61 -3.21 20.10 2.57
N PRO A 62 -4.10 19.64 1.66
CA PRO A 62 -4.25 18.22 1.36
C PRO A 62 -2.95 17.60 0.83
N ARG A 63 -2.57 16.45 1.40
CA ARG A 63 -1.41 15.66 1.01
C ARG A 63 -1.79 14.22 0.75
N ARG A 64 -1.01 13.57 -0.12
CA ARG A 64 -1.08 12.13 -0.37
C ARG A 64 0.30 11.53 -0.24
N LEU A 65 0.46 10.57 0.65
CA LEU A 65 1.63 9.71 0.74
C LEU A 65 1.35 8.43 -0.04
N THR A 66 2.28 8.02 -0.91
CA THR A 66 2.21 6.75 -1.63
C THR A 66 3.45 5.93 -1.28
N LEU A 67 3.23 4.75 -0.70
CA LEU A 67 4.27 3.77 -0.41
C LEU A 67 4.15 2.68 -1.48
N VAL A 68 5.18 2.50 -2.29
CA VAL A 68 5.19 1.48 -3.35
C VAL A 68 6.07 0.32 -2.95
N PHE A 69 5.64 -0.91 -3.23
CA PHE A 69 6.51 -2.06 -3.08
C PHE A 69 7.45 -2.13 -4.28
N GLN A 70 8.76 -2.06 -4.02
CA GLN A 70 9.78 -2.31 -5.03
C GLN A 70 10.51 -3.60 -4.64
N SER A 71 10.28 -4.66 -5.41
CA SER A 71 11.12 -5.86 -5.31
C SER A 71 12.48 -5.50 -5.89
N ILE A 72 13.49 -5.40 -5.02
CA ILE A 72 14.88 -5.39 -5.45
C ILE A 72 15.28 -6.86 -5.55
N THR A 73 15.58 -7.33 -6.75
CA THR A 73 16.22 -8.62 -6.93
C THR A 73 17.62 -8.49 -6.35
N VAL A 74 17.82 -8.98 -5.12
CA VAL A 74 19.16 -9.05 -4.55
C VAL A 74 19.86 -10.18 -5.29
N SER A 75 20.82 -9.85 -6.15
CA SER A 75 21.76 -10.84 -6.65
C SER A 75 22.57 -11.36 -5.46
N GLU A 76 22.80 -12.67 -5.37
CA GLU A 76 23.52 -13.34 -4.27
C GLU A 76 24.91 -12.74 -3.96
N SER A 77 25.43 -11.83 -4.79
CA SER A 77 26.67 -11.09 -4.57
C SER A 77 26.65 -10.06 -3.44
N ASP A 78 25.46 -9.64 -2.97
CA ASP A 78 25.34 -8.51 -2.02
C ASP A 78 25.09 -8.97 -0.57
N ALA A 79 25.17 -10.28 -0.32
CA ALA A 79 25.07 -10.88 1.00
C ALA A 79 26.47 -11.30 1.51
N GLU A 80 27.35 -10.31 1.75
CA GLU A 80 28.54 -10.46 2.60
C GLU A 80 28.35 -9.77 3.95
#